data_AF-A0A440UVD7-F1
#
_entry.id   AF-A0A440UVD7-F1
#
_cell.length_a   1.000
_cell.length_b   1.000
_cell.length_c   1.000
_cell.angle_alpha   90.00
_cell.angle_beta   90.00
_cell.angle_gamma   90.00
#
_symmetry.space_group_name_H-M   'P 1'
#
loop_
_entity.id
_entity.type
_entity.pdbx_description
1 polymer ?
#
loop_
_entity_poly.entity_id
_entity_poly.type
_entity_poly.pdbx_seq_one_letter_code
_entity_poly.pdbx_strand_id
1 'polypeptide(L)'
;MTPGAVRGSDADFYFCADSDLVKVTFASQGQLLATSVLASFSDDLRYAIYDDDGDIVVWTDAGTVSRVDGSTGAVEYTKTVPYQVETIGLRDLGAPDLQRLTDELYFTTGGTSYFTDLKTGLTRSVAGADATVQPFFWDGQTDTGITKTVLSQPRRIRLITGDGDLRQLSDFLEDLMAPSEVETINIDDVIDGAVIDITAGARDIARATCEPYSIAIFERSGQVIFKRALTDGSFAVDQSVSSTGDVLDQ
;
A
#
# COMPACT_ATOMS: atom_id res chain seq x y z
N MET A 1 3.38 -11.71 -19.40
CA MET A 1 2.91 -10.84 -20.49
C MET A 1 2.40 -9.58 -19.85
N THR A 2 2.81 -8.44 -20.37
CA THR A 2 2.44 -7.11 -19.88
C THR A 2 1.83 -6.35 -21.05
N PRO A 3 0.52 -6.01 -20.99
CA PRO A 3 -0.10 -5.16 -22.00
C PRO A 3 0.57 -3.79 -22.02
N GLY A 4 0.79 -3.27 -23.22
CA GLY A 4 1.42 -1.98 -23.46
C GLY A 4 0.47 -0.95 -24.06
N ALA A 5 1.07 -0.01 -24.80
CA ALA A 5 0.35 1.00 -25.55
C ALA A 5 -0.63 0.40 -26.57
N VAL A 6 -1.83 0.97 -26.65
CA VAL A 6 -2.74 0.82 -27.79
C VAL A 6 -2.61 2.05 -28.67
N ARG A 7 -2.15 1.87 -29.91
CA ARG A 7 -1.80 2.94 -30.85
C ARG A 7 -2.63 2.79 -32.12
N GLY A 8 -3.78 3.48 -32.16
CA GLY A 8 -4.70 3.39 -33.29
C GLY A 8 -5.26 1.98 -33.45
N SER A 9 -4.84 1.27 -34.50
CA SER A 9 -5.22 -0.11 -34.77
C SER A 9 -4.28 -1.16 -34.19
N ASP A 10 -3.21 -0.78 -33.49
CA ASP A 10 -2.17 -1.71 -33.07
C ASP A 10 -2.06 -1.76 -31.55
N ALA A 11 -1.65 -2.90 -31.01
CA ALA A 11 -1.45 -3.13 -29.58
C ALA A 11 -0.08 -3.77 -29.32
N ASP A 12 0.66 -3.22 -28.36
CA ASP A 12 1.94 -3.75 -27.92
C ASP A 12 1.78 -4.65 -26.69
N PHE A 13 2.60 -5.69 -26.63
CA PHE A 13 2.73 -6.59 -25.48
C PHE A 13 4.20 -6.85 -25.20
N TYR A 14 4.53 -6.92 -23.91
CA TYR A 14 5.88 -7.15 -23.44
C TYR A 14 6.00 -8.49 -22.72
N PHE A 15 7.12 -9.17 -22.94
CA PHE A 15 7.41 -10.48 -22.41
C PHE A 15 8.80 -10.51 -21.78
N CYS A 16 8.87 -10.98 -20.55
CA CYS A 16 10.11 -11.41 -19.91
C CYS A 16 10.48 -12.78 -20.47
N ALA A 17 11.54 -12.85 -21.28
CA ALA A 17 12.06 -14.08 -21.87
C ALA A 17 13.52 -14.25 -21.43
N ASP A 18 13.73 -15.00 -20.35
CA ASP A 18 15.01 -15.06 -19.62
C ASP A 18 15.50 -13.62 -19.32
N SER A 19 16.71 -13.26 -19.71
CA SER A 19 17.29 -11.93 -19.54
C SER A 19 16.84 -10.90 -20.59
N ASP A 20 15.98 -11.25 -21.53
CA ASP A 20 15.53 -10.37 -22.62
C ASP A 20 14.10 -9.87 -22.40
N LEU A 21 13.91 -8.57 -22.55
CA LEU A 21 12.59 -7.94 -22.65
C LEU A 21 12.17 -7.91 -24.11
N VAL A 22 11.17 -8.72 -24.47
CA VAL A 22 10.68 -8.84 -25.85
C VAL A 22 9.41 -8.03 -26.03
N LYS A 23 9.38 -7.18 -27.06
CA LYS A 23 8.19 -6.46 -27.52
C LYS A 23 7.55 -7.21 -28.69
N VAL A 24 6.23 -7.38 -28.61
CA VAL A 24 5.40 -7.98 -29.65
C VAL A 24 4.28 -7.00 -30.00
N THR A 25 4.08 -6.72 -31.28
CA THR A 25 3.01 -5.84 -31.74
C THR A 25 1.99 -6.63 -32.55
N PHE A 26 0.72 -6.47 -32.21
CA PHE A 26 -0.41 -7.05 -32.94
C PHE A 26 -1.26 -5.95 -33.58
N ALA A 27 -1.83 -6.23 -34.75
CA ALA A 27 -2.94 -5.45 -35.28
C ALA A 27 -4.23 -5.77 -34.51
N SER A 28 -5.23 -4.90 -34.58
CA SER A 28 -6.52 -5.00 -33.90
C SER A 28 -7.33 -6.23 -34.29
N GLN A 29 -7.03 -6.84 -35.44
CA GLN A 29 -7.62 -8.10 -35.90
C GLN A 29 -6.90 -9.34 -35.34
N GLY A 30 -5.90 -9.18 -34.46
CA GLY A 30 -5.13 -10.25 -33.85
C GLY A 30 -3.96 -10.76 -34.69
N GLN A 31 -3.63 -10.09 -35.80
CA GLN A 31 -2.47 -10.45 -36.61
C GLN A 31 -1.17 -9.98 -35.94
N LEU A 32 -0.21 -10.87 -35.79
CA LEU A 32 1.16 -10.52 -35.38
C LEU A 32 1.83 -9.66 -36.46
N LEU A 33 2.28 -8.47 -36.07
CA LEU A 33 2.99 -7.53 -36.96
C LEU A 33 4.50 -7.59 -36.77
N ALA A 34 4.96 -7.61 -35.52
CA ALA A 34 6.39 -7.57 -35.21
C ALA A 34 6.73 -8.28 -33.90
N THR A 35 7.95 -8.78 -33.79
CA THR A 35 8.57 -9.28 -32.56
C THR A 35 10.02 -8.83 -32.54
N SER A 36 10.45 -8.21 -31.45
CA SER A 36 11.82 -7.71 -31.29
C SER A 36 12.25 -7.75 -29.84
N VAL A 37 13.53 -8.02 -29.59
CA VAL A 37 14.14 -7.75 -28.29
C VAL A 37 14.23 -6.23 -28.13
N LEU A 38 13.55 -5.70 -27.11
CA LEU A 38 13.56 -4.28 -26.76
C LEU A 38 14.82 -3.95 -25.94
N ALA A 39 15.13 -4.77 -24.94
CA ALA A 39 16.30 -4.61 -24.08
C ALA A 39 16.79 -5.98 -23.57
N SER A 40 18.07 -6.06 -23.21
CA SER A 40 18.72 -7.25 -22.64
C SER A 40 19.42 -6.91 -21.33
N PHE A 41 19.36 -7.82 -20.37
CA PHE A 41 19.86 -7.65 -19.00
C PHE A 41 20.91 -8.72 -18.65
N SER A 42 21.57 -8.56 -17.50
CA SER A 42 22.53 -9.54 -16.97
C SER A 42 21.85 -10.73 -16.27
N ASP A 43 20.62 -10.54 -15.81
CA ASP A 43 19.89 -11.42 -14.91
C ASP A 43 18.50 -11.71 -15.49
N ASP A 44 17.88 -12.81 -15.06
CA ASP A 44 16.60 -13.24 -15.61
C ASP A 44 15.49 -12.28 -15.18
N LEU A 45 14.65 -11.88 -16.14
CA LEU A 45 13.49 -11.03 -15.89
C LEU A 45 12.36 -11.84 -15.24
N ARG A 46 11.80 -11.30 -14.15
CA ARG A 46 10.75 -11.93 -13.33
C ARG A 46 9.41 -11.21 -13.43
N TYR A 47 9.44 -9.90 -13.63
CA TYR A 47 8.24 -9.07 -13.71
C TYR A 47 8.47 -7.86 -14.60
N ALA A 48 7.43 -7.41 -15.29
CA ALA A 48 7.47 -6.20 -16.10
C ALA A 48 6.14 -5.47 -16.03
N ILE A 49 6.17 -4.15 -15.93
CA ILE A 49 5.01 -3.27 -15.88
C ILE A 49 5.14 -2.23 -16.98
N TYR A 50 4.01 -1.90 -17.62
CA TYR A 50 3.89 -0.76 -18.50
C TYR A 50 3.53 0.48 -17.67
N ASP A 51 4.42 1.46 -17.70
CA ASP A 51 4.33 2.72 -16.97
C ASP A 51 3.49 3.74 -17.75
N ASP A 52 2.95 4.75 -17.08
CA ASP A 52 2.04 5.73 -17.69
C ASP A 52 2.71 6.66 -18.71
N ASP A 53 4.04 6.84 -18.62
CA ASP A 53 4.87 7.53 -19.62
C ASP A 53 5.12 6.70 -20.89
N GLY A 54 4.74 5.42 -20.89
CA GLY A 54 4.92 4.50 -22.01
C GLY A 54 6.18 3.64 -21.96
N ASP A 55 6.87 3.66 -20.82
CA ASP A 55 8.09 2.89 -20.56
C ASP A 55 7.79 1.57 -19.86
N ILE A 56 8.81 0.72 -19.80
CA ILE A 56 8.70 -0.59 -19.15
C ILE A 56 9.59 -0.64 -17.93
N VAL A 57 9.00 -0.87 -16.77
CA VAL A 57 9.75 -1.13 -15.54
C VAL A 57 9.84 -2.64 -15.36
N VAL A 58 11.05 -3.18 -15.25
CA VAL A 58 11.33 -4.61 -15.15
C VAL A 58 12.05 -4.95 -13.84
N TRP A 59 11.71 -6.11 -13.28
CA TRP A 59 12.38 -6.70 -12.13
C TRP A 59 13.11 -7.97 -12.53
N THR A 60 14.29 -8.16 -11.96
CA THR A 60 15.13 -9.34 -12.18
C THR A 60 15.09 -10.30 -11.00
N ASP A 61 15.71 -11.46 -11.18
CA ASP A 61 15.96 -12.44 -10.12
C ASP A 61 17.19 -12.16 -9.26
N ALA A 62 17.89 -11.07 -9.53
CA ALA A 62 19.00 -10.57 -8.71
C ALA A 62 18.58 -9.43 -7.77
N GLY A 63 17.27 -9.19 -7.60
CA GLY A 63 16.77 -8.10 -6.76
C GLY A 63 17.12 -6.73 -7.35
N THR A 64 17.03 -6.58 -8.68
CA THR A 64 17.17 -5.29 -9.35
C THR A 64 15.89 -4.88 -10.05
N VAL A 65 15.70 -3.57 -10.16
CA VAL A 65 14.65 -2.92 -10.93
C VAL A 65 15.28 -1.98 -11.95
N SER A 66 14.77 -2.00 -13.18
CA SER A 66 15.24 -1.14 -14.27
C SER A 66 14.06 -0.56 -15.02
N ARG A 67 14.15 0.71 -15.44
CA ARG A 67 13.20 1.32 -16.37
C ARG A 67 13.81 1.36 -17.77
N VAL A 68 13.03 0.95 -18.76
CA VAL A 68 13.39 0.83 -20.17
C VAL A 68 12.48 1.73 -20.98
N ASP A 69 13.09 2.61 -21.78
CA ASP A 69 12.35 3.43 -22.74
C ASP A 69 11.55 2.52 -23.69
N GLY A 70 10.22 2.66 -23.69
CA GLY A 70 9.32 1.77 -24.44
C GLY A 70 9.41 1.91 -25.96
N SER A 71 10.07 2.97 -26.45
CA SER A 71 10.28 3.29 -27.85
C SER A 71 11.68 2.94 -28.34
N THR A 72 12.71 3.23 -27.54
CA THR A 72 14.13 3.09 -27.93
C THR A 72 14.79 1.84 -27.36
N GLY A 73 14.25 1.28 -26.27
CA GLY A 73 14.87 0.17 -25.55
C GLY A 73 16.06 0.56 -24.67
N ALA A 74 16.34 1.86 -24.53
CA ALA A 74 17.39 2.34 -23.66
C ALA A 74 17.02 2.12 -22.19
N VAL A 75 17.95 1.57 -21.41
CA VAL A 75 17.79 1.47 -19.95
C VAL A 75 18.06 2.85 -19.34
N GLU A 76 17.04 3.45 -18.73
CA GLU A 76 17.12 4.78 -18.11
C GLU A 76 17.80 4.72 -16.74
N TYR A 77 17.43 3.71 -15.94
CA TYR A 77 18.06 3.43 -14.66
C TYR A 77 18.11 1.94 -14.38
N THR A 78 18.99 1.56 -13.46
CA THR A 78 18.98 0.26 -12.78
C THR A 78 19.29 0.49 -11.30
N LYS A 79 18.49 -0.10 -10.42
CA LYS A 79 18.60 0.03 -8.97
C LYS A 79 18.48 -1.34 -8.30
N THR A 80 19.16 -1.50 -7.17
CA THR A 80 18.95 -2.66 -6.28
C THR A 80 17.73 -2.41 -5.40
N VAL A 81 16.88 -3.42 -5.27
CA VAL A 81 15.72 -3.44 -4.38
C VAL A 81 15.96 -4.46 -3.25
N PRO A 82 15.42 -4.22 -2.04
CA PRO A 82 15.62 -5.09 -0.87
C PRO A 82 14.73 -6.36 -0.88
N TYR A 83 14.09 -6.68 -2.00
CA TYR A 83 13.22 -7.83 -2.17
C TYR A 83 13.47 -8.47 -3.54
N GLN A 84 12.99 -9.70 -3.71
CA GLN A 84 13.08 -10.41 -4.98
C GLN A 84 11.69 -10.82 -5.42
N VAL A 85 11.36 -10.54 -6.69
CA VAL A 85 10.12 -11.05 -7.29
C VAL A 85 10.40 -12.47 -7.78
N GLU A 86 9.64 -13.42 -7.25
CA GLU A 86 9.77 -14.83 -7.62
C GLU A 86 9.30 -15.11 -9.05
N THR A 87 9.65 -16.29 -9.56
CA THR A 87 9.14 -16.76 -10.85
C THR A 87 7.62 -16.92 -10.83
N ILE A 88 7.03 -16.93 -12.02
CA ILE A 88 5.57 -17.12 -12.18
C ILE A 88 5.13 -18.43 -11.52
N GLY A 89 4.09 -18.36 -10.69
CA GLY A 89 3.57 -19.50 -9.92
C GLY A 89 4.09 -19.60 -8.48
N LEU A 90 5.18 -18.92 -8.14
CA LEU A 90 5.70 -18.82 -6.76
C LEU A 90 5.54 -17.42 -6.15
N ARG A 91 5.37 -16.39 -6.98
CA ARG A 91 5.12 -15.04 -6.48
C ARG A 91 3.70 -14.89 -5.94
N ASP A 92 3.57 -14.24 -4.79
CA ASP A 92 2.29 -13.76 -4.24
C ASP A 92 1.88 -12.39 -4.79
N LEU A 93 2.31 -12.09 -6.03
CA LEU A 93 1.99 -10.86 -6.74
C LEU A 93 1.15 -11.18 -7.98
N GLY A 94 0.04 -10.46 -8.14
CA GLY A 94 -0.86 -10.55 -9.29
C GLY A 94 -0.15 -10.36 -10.64
N ALA A 95 -0.86 -10.66 -11.73
CA ALA A 95 -0.32 -10.40 -13.06
C ALA A 95 -0.22 -8.88 -13.32
N PRO A 96 0.75 -8.40 -14.13
CA PRO A 96 0.95 -6.97 -14.37
C PRO A 96 -0.29 -6.23 -14.86
N ASP A 97 -1.11 -6.87 -15.69
CA ASP A 97 -2.35 -6.33 -16.25
C ASP A 97 -3.50 -6.19 -15.24
N LEU A 98 -3.37 -6.84 -14.09
CA LEU A 98 -4.32 -6.78 -12.99
C LEU A 98 -3.90 -5.80 -11.90
N GLN A 99 -2.73 -5.16 -12.07
CA GLN A 99 -2.29 -4.06 -11.21
C GLN A 99 -2.78 -2.74 -11.81
N ARG A 100 -3.25 -1.82 -10.96
CA ARG A 100 -3.50 -0.44 -11.36
C ARG A 100 -2.44 0.43 -10.71
N LEU A 101 -1.38 0.71 -11.45
CA LEU A 101 -0.22 1.43 -10.92
C LEU A 101 -0.24 2.88 -11.40
N THR A 102 0.14 3.78 -10.49
CA THR A 102 0.33 5.21 -10.74
C THR A 102 1.81 5.53 -10.65
N ASP A 103 2.35 5.57 -9.43
CA ASP A 103 3.72 6.04 -9.19
C ASP A 103 4.65 4.95 -8.64
N GLU A 104 4.10 3.95 -7.95
CA GLU A 104 4.90 2.93 -7.25
C GLU A 104 4.31 1.52 -7.34
N LEU A 105 5.21 0.52 -7.33
CA LEU A 105 4.85 -0.88 -7.08
C LEU A 105 4.90 -1.17 -5.58
N TYR A 106 3.78 -1.64 -5.04
CA TYR A 106 3.73 -2.28 -3.73
C TYR A 106 4.19 -3.74 -3.80
N PHE A 107 5.11 -4.12 -2.92
CA PHE A 107 5.54 -5.50 -2.73
C PHE A 107 5.66 -5.81 -1.23
N THR A 108 5.31 -7.02 -0.80
CA THR A 108 5.48 -7.40 0.61
C THR A 108 6.06 -8.79 0.75
N THR A 109 6.99 -8.93 1.70
CA THR A 109 7.63 -10.20 2.06
C THR A 109 8.25 -10.08 3.45
N GLY A 110 8.35 -11.20 4.17
CA GLY A 110 9.06 -11.26 5.46
C GLY A 110 8.56 -10.27 6.52
N GLY A 111 7.28 -9.91 6.51
CA GLY A 111 6.69 -8.94 7.43
C GLY A 111 7.07 -7.48 7.15
N THR A 112 7.58 -7.19 5.95
CA THR A 112 7.92 -5.83 5.50
C THR A 112 7.14 -5.49 4.22
N SER A 113 6.60 -4.29 4.18
CA SER A 113 5.99 -3.65 3.02
C SER A 113 7.02 -2.79 2.32
N TYR A 114 7.18 -2.95 1.02
CA TYR A 114 8.09 -2.21 0.16
C TYR A 114 7.29 -1.44 -0.89
N PHE A 115 7.73 -0.24 -1.18
CA PHE A 115 7.13 0.61 -2.22
C PHE A 115 8.25 1.11 -3.11
N THR A 116 8.23 0.69 -4.37
CA THR A 116 9.26 1.01 -5.35
C THR A 116 8.71 2.00 -6.35
N ASP A 117 9.25 3.21 -6.33
CA ASP A 117 8.91 4.28 -7.25
C ASP A 117 9.31 3.88 -8.68
N LEU A 118 8.34 3.94 -9.61
CA LEU A 118 8.49 3.47 -10.98
C LEU A 118 9.39 4.39 -11.81
N LYS A 119 9.50 5.67 -11.46
CA LYS A 119 10.27 6.69 -12.21
C LYS A 119 11.74 6.75 -11.79
N THR A 120 12.03 6.46 -10.53
CA THR A 120 13.35 6.63 -9.93
C THR A 120 14.00 5.31 -9.50
N GLY A 121 13.20 4.26 -9.34
CA GLY A 121 13.63 2.95 -8.81
C GLY A 121 13.96 2.98 -7.32
N LEU A 122 13.66 4.07 -6.60
CA LEU A 122 13.90 4.16 -5.17
C LEU A 122 12.87 3.32 -4.41
N THR A 123 13.33 2.59 -3.40
CA THR A 123 12.45 1.78 -2.54
C THR A 123 12.41 2.32 -1.13
N ARG A 124 11.20 2.60 -0.64
CA ARG A 124 10.91 2.81 0.78
C ARG A 124 10.30 1.55 1.40
N SER A 125 10.40 1.40 2.71
CA SER A 125 9.90 0.22 3.42
C SER A 125 9.22 0.56 4.73
N VAL A 126 8.21 -0.22 5.10
CA VAL A 126 7.51 -0.16 6.39
C VAL A 126 7.47 -1.56 7.00
N ALA A 127 7.91 -1.69 8.25
CA ALA A 127 7.85 -2.94 8.99
C ALA A 127 6.45 -3.20 9.57
N GLY A 128 6.14 -4.45 9.92
CA GLY A 128 4.87 -4.83 10.54
C GLY A 128 3.78 -5.27 9.56
N ALA A 129 4.17 -5.62 8.33
CA ALA A 129 3.27 -6.27 7.39
C ALA A 129 2.95 -7.71 7.82
N ASP A 130 1.89 -8.29 7.25
CA ASP A 130 1.59 -9.71 7.43
C ASP A 130 2.77 -10.57 6.92
N ALA A 131 3.32 -11.41 7.80
CA ALA A 131 4.41 -12.31 7.45
C ALA A 131 3.94 -13.47 6.53
N THR A 132 2.63 -13.72 6.48
CA THR A 132 1.98 -14.75 5.66
C THR A 132 1.35 -14.15 4.41
N VAL A 133 2.20 -13.65 3.52
CA VAL A 133 1.77 -13.03 2.27
C VAL A 133 0.89 -14.00 1.48
N GLN A 134 -0.20 -13.47 0.93
CA GLN A 134 -1.11 -14.17 0.04
C GLN A 134 -1.14 -13.42 -1.29
N PRO A 135 -1.49 -14.06 -2.42
CA PRO A 135 -1.57 -13.40 -3.70
C PRO A 135 -2.38 -12.10 -3.64
N PHE A 136 -1.79 -10.99 -4.04
CA PHE A 136 -2.42 -9.67 -3.95
C PHE A 136 -2.37 -8.90 -5.28
N PHE A 137 -3.34 -8.00 -5.43
CA PHE A 137 -3.46 -7.02 -6.50
C PHE A 137 -3.46 -5.64 -5.88
N TRP A 138 -2.67 -4.72 -6.43
CA TRP A 138 -2.47 -3.37 -5.93
C TRP A 138 -3.13 -2.35 -6.86
N ASP A 139 -3.89 -1.46 -6.27
CA ASP A 139 -4.43 -0.25 -6.88
C ASP A 139 -3.75 0.96 -6.22
N GLY A 140 -2.69 1.44 -6.86
CA GLY A 140 -1.93 2.63 -6.45
C GLY A 140 -2.68 3.95 -6.64
N GLN A 141 -3.82 3.97 -7.34
CA GLN A 141 -4.65 5.17 -7.39
C GLN A 141 -5.47 5.38 -6.11
N THR A 142 -5.81 4.28 -5.42
CA THR A 142 -6.60 4.33 -4.19
C THR A 142 -5.84 3.85 -2.96
N ASP A 143 -4.56 3.50 -3.14
CA ASP A 143 -3.70 2.85 -2.15
C ASP A 143 -4.36 1.63 -1.49
N THR A 144 -5.05 0.84 -2.32
CA THR A 144 -5.72 -0.39 -1.86
C THR A 144 -5.14 -1.63 -2.52
N GLY A 145 -4.92 -2.65 -1.70
CA GLY A 145 -4.65 -4.01 -2.14
C GLY A 145 -5.91 -4.88 -2.02
N ILE A 146 -6.08 -5.82 -2.93
CA ILE A 146 -7.07 -6.90 -2.80
C ILE A 146 -6.29 -8.20 -2.70
N THR A 147 -6.58 -8.98 -1.67
CA THR A 147 -5.99 -10.31 -1.46
C THR A 147 -7.06 -11.28 -0.97
N LYS A 148 -6.68 -12.52 -0.69
CA LYS A 148 -7.55 -13.53 -0.10
C LYS A 148 -6.83 -14.25 1.03
N THR A 149 -7.57 -14.75 2.01
CA THR A 149 -7.01 -15.66 3.01
C THR A 149 -6.73 -17.03 2.41
N VAL A 150 -6.03 -17.87 3.18
CA VAL A 150 -5.90 -19.31 2.90
C VAL A 150 -7.25 -20.03 2.77
N LEU A 151 -8.32 -19.49 3.36
CA LEU A 151 -9.70 -19.98 3.24
C LEU A 151 -10.46 -19.34 2.07
N SER A 152 -9.76 -18.65 1.17
CA SER A 152 -10.32 -17.92 0.01
C SER A 152 -11.33 -16.83 0.38
N GLN A 153 -11.25 -16.28 1.59
CA GLN A 153 -12.06 -15.13 1.97
C GLN A 153 -11.39 -13.85 1.45
N PRO A 154 -12.11 -12.98 0.71
CA PRO A 154 -11.54 -11.75 0.20
C PRO A 154 -11.14 -10.82 1.34
N ARG A 155 -9.97 -10.20 1.22
CA ARG A 155 -9.45 -9.17 2.11
C ARG A 155 -9.09 -7.94 1.30
N ARG A 156 -9.33 -6.77 1.88
CA ARG A 156 -8.83 -5.50 1.37
C ARG A 156 -7.68 -5.06 2.25
N ILE A 157 -6.52 -4.87 1.66
CA ILE A 157 -5.40 -4.14 2.26
C ILE A 157 -5.65 -2.68 1.93
N ARG A 158 -5.53 -1.79 2.92
CA ARG A 158 -5.49 -0.35 2.66
C ARG A 158 -4.22 0.15 3.28
N LEU A 159 -3.36 0.74 2.47
CA LEU A 159 -2.16 1.40 2.96
C LEU A 159 -2.52 2.87 3.06
N ILE A 160 -2.37 3.45 4.26
CA ILE A 160 -2.46 4.89 4.42
C ILE A 160 -1.05 5.39 4.12
N THR A 161 -0.81 5.69 2.84
CA THR A 161 0.47 6.17 2.31
C THR A 161 0.65 7.64 2.73
N GLY A 162 1.24 7.83 3.92
CA GLY A 162 1.97 9.05 4.22
C GLY A 162 3.40 8.94 3.68
N ASP A 163 4.03 10.08 3.41
CA ASP A 163 5.47 10.25 3.11
C ASP A 163 6.39 9.86 4.29
N GLY A 164 5.84 9.27 5.35
CA GLY A 164 6.52 9.03 6.60
C GLY A 164 6.52 10.26 7.51
N ASP A 165 5.84 11.35 7.12
CA ASP A 165 5.61 12.45 8.04
C ASP A 165 4.70 11.99 9.17
N LEU A 166 5.07 12.45 10.36
CA LEU A 166 4.36 12.30 11.60
C LEU A 166 2.90 12.74 11.40
N ARG A 167 1.95 11.81 11.48
CA ARG A 167 0.52 12.11 11.37
C ARG A 167 -0.06 12.38 12.76
N GLN A 168 -0.93 13.37 12.87
CA GLN A 168 -1.71 13.57 14.09
C GLN A 168 -2.56 12.33 14.37
N LEU A 169 -2.43 11.79 15.59
CA LEU A 169 -3.18 10.62 16.04
C LEU A 169 -4.69 10.88 16.05
N SER A 170 -5.12 12.14 16.28
CA SER A 170 -6.52 12.56 16.14
C SER A 170 -7.06 12.26 14.74
N ASP A 171 -6.35 12.71 13.70
CA ASP A 171 -6.77 12.58 12.31
C ASP A 171 -6.83 11.11 11.89
N PHE A 172 -5.90 10.31 12.40
CA PHE A 172 -5.91 8.86 12.17
C PHE A 172 -7.15 8.19 12.80
N LEU A 173 -7.50 8.53 14.04
CA LEU A 173 -8.67 7.96 14.73
C LEU A 173 -10.00 8.38 14.08
N GLU A 174 -10.06 9.61 13.55
CA GLU A 174 -11.20 10.11 12.79
C GLU A 174 -11.34 9.46 11.40
N ASP A 175 -10.22 9.11 10.75
CA ASP A 175 -10.22 8.38 9.47
C ASP A 175 -10.58 6.89 9.64
N LEU A 176 -10.17 6.31 10.76
CA LEU A 176 -10.38 4.88 11.05
C LEU A 176 -11.87 4.55 11.24
N MET A 177 -12.62 5.52 11.76
CA MET A 177 -14.05 5.43 12.04
C MET A 177 -14.80 6.42 11.14
N ALA A 178 -16.13 6.43 11.10
CA ALA A 178 -16.81 7.50 10.37
C ALA A 178 -16.67 8.83 11.15
N PRO A 179 -16.26 9.96 10.54
CA PRO A 179 -16.09 11.24 11.25
C PRO A 179 -17.35 11.73 11.99
N SER A 180 -18.53 11.30 11.55
CA SER A 180 -19.81 11.58 12.21
C SER A 180 -20.06 10.79 13.50
N GLU A 181 -19.26 9.76 13.77
CA GLU A 181 -19.42 8.83 14.90
C GLU A 181 -18.35 9.01 15.96
N VAL A 182 -17.36 9.88 15.73
CA VAL A 182 -16.17 10.02 16.58
C VAL A 182 -15.93 11.46 17.00
N GLU A 183 -15.41 11.64 18.21
CA GLU A 183 -14.84 12.90 18.69
C GLU A 183 -13.44 12.64 19.25
N THR A 184 -12.47 13.46 18.83
CA THR A 184 -11.10 13.44 19.36
C THR A 184 -10.87 14.68 20.22
N ILE A 185 -10.39 14.49 21.46
CA ILE A 185 -10.23 15.57 22.44
C ILE A 185 -8.81 15.54 23.02
N ASN A 186 -8.07 16.65 22.82
CA ASN A 186 -6.74 16.87 23.38
C ASN A 186 -5.73 15.75 23.04
N ILE A 187 -5.74 15.30 21.79
CA ILE A 187 -4.77 14.34 21.25
C ILE A 187 -3.84 15.11 20.32
N ASP A 188 -2.64 15.42 20.80
CA ASP A 188 -1.54 16.08 20.07
C ASP A 188 -0.39 15.13 19.74
N ASP A 189 -0.60 13.83 20.00
CA ASP A 189 0.33 12.78 19.64
C ASP A 189 0.48 12.66 18.14
N VAL A 190 1.71 12.35 17.76
CA VAL A 190 2.04 11.97 16.41
C VAL A 190 2.35 10.49 16.34
N ILE A 191 1.85 9.85 15.29
CA ILE A 191 2.17 8.48 14.95
C ILE A 191 2.98 8.43 13.67
N ASP A 192 3.93 7.49 13.62
CA ASP A 192 4.51 7.08 12.34
C ASP A 192 3.42 6.41 11.50
N GLY A 193 3.49 6.56 10.18
CA GLY A 193 2.56 5.92 9.24
C GLY A 193 2.55 4.40 9.40
N ALA A 194 1.68 3.91 10.29
CA ALA A 194 1.61 2.49 10.64
C ALA A 194 0.76 1.74 9.60
N VAL A 195 1.25 0.58 9.15
CA VAL A 195 0.44 -0.42 8.46
C VAL A 195 -0.41 -1.12 9.51
N ILE A 196 -1.73 -1.07 9.36
CA ILE A 196 -2.67 -1.62 10.33
C ILE A 196 -3.42 -2.78 9.71
N ASP A 197 -3.38 -3.92 10.39
CA ASP A 197 -4.17 -5.09 10.05
C ASP A 197 -5.65 -4.84 10.39
N ILE A 198 -6.47 -4.60 9.35
CA ILE A 198 -7.91 -4.34 9.48
C ILE A 198 -8.75 -5.61 9.68
N THR A 199 -8.14 -6.77 9.93
CA THR A 199 -8.90 -7.99 10.27
C THR A 199 -9.53 -7.92 11.66
N ALA A 200 -9.02 -7.04 12.52
CA ALA A 200 -9.67 -6.65 13.76
C ALA A 200 -10.74 -5.58 13.49
N GLY A 201 -11.80 -5.51 14.31
CA GLY A 201 -12.79 -4.43 14.15
C GLY A 201 -12.14 -3.06 14.36
N ALA A 202 -12.67 -2.00 13.75
CA ALA A 202 -12.14 -0.63 13.93
C ALA A 202 -11.96 -0.24 15.41
N ARG A 203 -12.84 -0.74 16.27
CA ARG A 203 -12.76 -0.56 17.73
C ARG A 203 -11.58 -1.30 18.39
N ASP A 204 -11.21 -2.47 17.89
CA ASP A 204 -10.07 -3.26 18.38
C ASP A 204 -8.76 -2.64 17.94
N ILE A 205 -8.70 -2.17 16.68
CA ILE A 205 -7.59 -1.39 16.14
C ILE A 205 -7.40 -0.12 16.98
N ALA A 206 -8.46 0.66 17.18
CA ALA A 206 -8.39 1.89 17.94
C ALA A 206 -7.89 1.64 19.37
N ARG A 207 -8.27 0.53 20.00
CA ARG A 207 -7.74 0.13 21.31
C ARG A 207 -6.24 -0.15 21.29
N ALA A 208 -5.78 -0.97 20.35
CA ALA A 208 -4.36 -1.29 20.19
C ALA A 208 -3.52 -0.03 19.90
N THR A 209 -4.03 0.87 19.06
CA THR A 209 -3.35 2.14 18.77
C THR A 209 -3.35 3.10 19.94
N CYS A 210 -4.42 3.15 20.75
CA CYS A 210 -4.55 4.08 21.88
C CYS A 210 -3.76 3.67 23.13
N GLU A 211 -3.52 2.37 23.34
CA GLU A 211 -2.89 1.82 24.54
C GLU A 211 -1.50 2.42 24.85
N PRO A 212 -0.59 2.60 23.87
CA PRO A 212 0.71 3.25 24.11
C PRO A 212 0.63 4.72 24.51
N TYR A 213 -0.45 5.43 24.13
CA TYR A 213 -0.57 6.89 24.27
C TYR A 213 -1.44 7.32 25.46
N SER A 214 -1.85 6.37 26.30
CA SER A 214 -2.73 6.65 27.46
C SER A 214 -4.04 7.35 27.07
N ILE A 215 -4.62 6.95 25.94
CA ILE A 215 -5.89 7.48 25.45
C ILE A 215 -7.04 6.59 25.94
N ALA A 216 -8.02 7.21 26.60
CA ALA A 216 -9.25 6.57 27.00
C ALA A 216 -10.25 6.56 25.85
N ILE A 217 -10.96 5.43 25.72
CA ILE A 217 -12.05 5.23 24.75
C ILE A 217 -13.34 5.05 25.53
N PHE A 218 -14.33 5.92 25.31
CA PHE A 218 -15.66 5.80 25.91
C PHE A 218 -16.74 6.24 24.94
N GLU A 219 -18.00 5.95 25.25
CA GLU A 219 -19.14 6.27 24.40
C GLU A 219 -20.08 7.20 25.16
N ARG A 220 -20.50 8.31 24.53
CA ARG A 220 -21.47 9.25 25.08
C ARG A 220 -22.41 9.70 23.97
N SER A 221 -23.71 9.59 24.19
CA SER A 221 -24.74 10.04 23.24
C SER A 221 -24.62 9.45 21.82
N GLY A 222 -24.15 8.20 21.71
CA GLY A 222 -23.96 7.52 20.41
C GLY A 222 -22.69 7.93 19.66
N GLN A 223 -21.83 8.73 20.27
CA GLN A 223 -20.52 9.11 19.74
C GLN A 223 -19.42 8.39 20.54
N VAL A 224 -18.44 7.83 19.84
CA VAL A 224 -17.23 7.28 20.45
C VAL A 224 -16.24 8.41 20.65
N ILE A 225 -15.82 8.62 21.88
CA ILE A 225 -14.93 9.70 22.29
C ILE A 225 -13.56 9.10 22.60
N PHE A 226 -12.53 9.63 21.94
CA PHE A 226 -11.13 9.39 22.26
C PHE A 226 -10.58 10.60 23.01
N LYS A 227 -10.13 10.36 24.24
CA LYS A 227 -9.59 11.43 25.08
C LYS A 227 -8.30 10.99 25.76
N ARG A 228 -7.23 11.76 25.56
CA ARG A 228 -5.99 11.58 26.31
C ARG A 228 -6.26 11.74 27.81
N ALA A 229 -5.73 10.82 28.61
CA ALA A 229 -5.72 10.99 30.06
C ALA A 229 -4.88 12.22 30.40
N LEU A 230 -5.47 13.21 31.07
CA LEU A 230 -4.76 14.38 31.57
C LEU A 230 -3.70 13.92 32.57
N THR A 231 -2.44 13.87 32.14
CA THR A 231 -1.28 13.63 33.02
C THR A 231 -0.79 14.93 33.69
N ASP A 232 -1.42 16.06 33.39
CA ASP A 232 -1.06 17.38 33.91
C ASP A 232 -1.54 17.62 35.34
N GLY A 233 -1.51 16.60 36.22
CA GLY A 233 -1.78 16.75 37.66
C GLY A 233 -3.15 17.32 38.03
N SER A 234 -4.01 17.62 37.05
CA SER A 234 -5.32 18.24 37.24
C SER A 234 -6.42 17.21 36.99
N PHE A 235 -6.38 16.11 37.75
CA PHE A 235 -7.56 15.27 37.92
C PHE A 235 -8.59 16.06 38.74
N ALA A 236 -9.25 17.03 38.10
CA ALA A 236 -10.41 17.69 38.63
C ALA A 236 -11.55 16.66 38.60
N VAL A 237 -11.75 16.01 39.74
CA VAL A 237 -13.03 15.35 40.04
C VAL A 237 -14.07 16.46 40.10
N ASP A 238 -14.68 16.81 38.97
CA ASP A 238 -15.75 17.81 38.92
C ASP A 238 -17.11 17.21 39.31
N GLN A 239 -17.09 16.32 40.30
CA GLN A 239 -18.25 15.97 41.10
C GLN A 239 -17.78 15.81 42.53
N SER A 240 -17.94 16.87 43.32
CA SER A 240 -18.13 16.69 44.75
C SER A 240 -19.42 15.86 44.90
N VAL A 241 -19.29 14.58 45.24
CA VAL A 241 -20.44 13.83 45.76
C VAL A 241 -20.74 14.45 47.13
N SER A 242 -21.62 15.45 47.13
CA SER A 242 -22.24 15.95 48.36
C SER A 242 -22.94 14.76 49.00
N SER A 243 -22.63 14.47 50.27
CA SER A 243 -23.31 13.45 51.07
C SER A 243 -24.78 13.77 51.39
N THR A 244 -25.33 14.79 50.75
CA THR A 244 -26.73 15.19 50.81
C THR A 244 -27.18 15.43 49.38
N GLY A 245 -27.98 14.48 48.87
CA GLY A 245 -28.42 14.47 47.49
C GLY A 245 -29.25 15.70 47.15
N ASP A 246 -28.72 16.51 46.24
CA ASP A 246 -29.52 17.23 45.25
C ASP A 246 -28.60 17.62 44.09
N VAL A 247 -29.05 17.37 42.86
CA VAL A 247 -28.34 17.77 41.64
C VAL A 247 -28.78 19.19 41.33
N LEU A 248 -27.85 20.14 41.39
CA LEU A 248 -28.06 21.50 40.89
C LEU A 248 -27.94 21.47 39.37
N ASP A 249 -29.05 21.72 38.67
CA ASP A 249 -29.06 22.04 37.24
C ASP A 249 -28.27 23.34 37.00
N GLN A 250 -27.21 23.25 36.18
CA GLN A 250 -26.67 24.36 35.39
C GLN A 250 -26.31 23.86 34.00
#